data_AF-A0AAI9IF92-F1
#
_entry.id   AF-A0AAI9IF92-F1
#
_cell.length_a   1.000
_cell.length_b   1.000
_cell.length_c   1.000
_cell.angle_alpha   90.00
_cell.angle_beta   90.00
_cell.angle_gamma   90.00
#
_symmetry.space_group_name_H-M   'P 1'
#
loop_
_entity.id
_entity.type
_entity.pdbx_description
1 polymer ?
#
loop_
_entity_poly.entity_id
_entity_poly.type
_entity_poly.pdbx_seq_one_letter_code
_entity_poly.pdbx_strand_id
1 'polypeptide(L)'
;ENLFLITNRHNVTGRDQHTGACLSAHGGIPNNVVIRYYKADSPGEFVSYRDPLLANDEPLWFEQPELGKTADFVALKVTNEPGAIIHLIDPAPVGVPIKLAPAEPVSVIGFPFGLTGPGSLPIWATGFLASEPHLDYDGVPQILIDCRTRPGQSGSPVFAYRATGSTHVEGGFGLNTYSGEVSRFIGIYSGRIRSEPDIGTVWKASAIAELLESLPE
;
A
#
# COMPACT_ATOMS: atom_id res chain seq x y z
N GLU A 1 15.07 15.84 1.50
CA GLU A 1 14.06 15.00 0.83
C GLU A 1 12.95 14.70 1.83
N ASN A 2 11.70 14.90 1.43
CA ASN A 2 10.55 14.59 2.28
C ASN A 2 10.19 13.11 2.12
N LEU A 3 10.00 12.40 3.23
CA LEU A 3 9.54 11.00 3.25
C LEU A 3 8.06 10.97 3.62
N PHE A 4 7.27 10.25 2.82
CA PHE A 4 5.85 10.08 3.06
C PHE A 4 5.50 8.60 3.26
N LEU A 5 4.71 8.32 4.29
CA LEU A 5 4.02 7.05 4.47
C LEU A 5 2.69 7.12 3.75
N ILE A 6 2.48 6.21 2.80
CA ILE A 6 1.17 5.98 2.21
C ILE A 6 0.45 4.90 3.01
N THR A 7 -0.76 5.20 3.49
CA THR A 7 -1.61 4.24 4.20
C THR A 7 -3.08 4.54 3.97
N ASN A 8 -3.99 3.66 4.41
CA ASN A 8 -5.41 3.95 4.28
C ASN A 8 -5.86 5.08 5.20
N ARG A 9 -6.86 5.84 4.74
CA ARG A 9 -7.43 6.96 5.47
C ARG A 9 -8.11 6.49 6.76
N HIS A 10 -8.77 5.35 6.73
CA HIS A 10 -9.39 4.78 7.94
C HIS A 10 -8.38 4.42 9.03
N ASN A 11 -7.11 4.14 8.68
CA ASN A 11 -6.05 3.84 9.66
C ASN A 11 -5.66 5.08 10.48
N VAL A 12 -5.62 6.26 9.85
CA VAL A 12 -5.24 7.52 10.52
C VAL A 12 -6.42 8.25 11.15
N THR A 13 -7.64 7.97 10.68
CA THR A 13 -8.86 8.57 11.24
C THR A 13 -9.52 7.71 12.32
N GLY A 14 -9.22 6.40 12.36
CA GLY A 14 -9.90 5.45 13.26
C GLY A 14 -11.38 5.27 12.95
N ARG A 15 -11.80 5.58 11.73
CA ARG A 15 -13.20 5.58 11.29
C ARG A 15 -13.37 4.76 10.03
N ASP A 16 -14.45 4.00 9.97
CA ASP A 16 -14.85 3.27 8.78
C ASP A 16 -15.00 4.25 7.60
N GLN A 17 -14.42 3.88 6.47
CA GLN A 17 -14.31 4.76 5.31
C GLN A 17 -15.67 5.11 4.70
N HIS A 18 -16.64 4.20 4.76
CA HIS A 18 -17.94 4.37 4.11
C HIS A 18 -18.99 4.97 5.04
N THR A 19 -18.98 4.55 6.30
CA THR A 19 -20.00 4.91 7.29
C THR A 19 -19.56 6.03 8.24
N GLY A 20 -18.25 6.27 8.36
CA GLY A 20 -17.67 7.21 9.33
C GLY A 20 -17.76 6.73 10.79
N ALA A 21 -18.28 5.52 11.03
CA ALA A 21 -18.39 4.93 12.36
C ALA A 21 -17.00 4.71 12.98
N CYS A 22 -16.88 4.83 14.29
CA CYS A 22 -15.61 4.54 14.96
C CYS A 22 -15.29 3.05 14.84
N LEU A 23 -14.06 2.73 14.41
CA LEU A 23 -13.60 1.34 14.27
C LEU A 23 -13.34 0.69 15.63
N SER A 24 -12.97 1.49 16.63
CA SER A 24 -12.76 1.02 18.00
C SER A 24 -14.09 0.85 18.71
N ALA A 25 -14.34 -0.36 19.23
CA ALA A 25 -15.50 -0.62 20.10
C ALA A 25 -15.49 0.24 21.39
N HIS A 26 -14.33 0.81 21.75
CA HIS A 26 -14.17 1.70 22.91
C HIS A 26 -14.17 3.19 22.54
N GLY A 27 -14.44 3.54 21.27
CA GLY A 27 -14.47 4.93 20.80
C GLY A 27 -13.10 5.59 20.65
N GLY A 28 -12.01 4.82 20.74
CA GLY A 28 -10.65 5.32 20.59
C GLY A 28 -10.36 5.80 19.16
N ILE A 29 -9.82 7.01 19.04
CA ILE A 29 -9.35 7.60 17.78
C ILE A 29 -7.82 7.69 17.83
N PRO A 30 -7.09 7.26 16.80
CA PRO A 30 -5.64 7.29 16.79
C PRO A 30 -5.13 8.74 16.79
N ASN A 31 -4.05 8.97 17.53
CA ASN A 31 -3.37 10.26 17.62
C ASN A 31 -1.90 10.20 17.16
N ASN A 32 -1.37 8.99 16.97
CA ASN A 32 0.00 8.75 16.53
C ASN A 32 0.07 7.55 15.59
N VAL A 33 1.08 7.57 14.71
CA VAL A 33 1.57 6.37 14.01
C VAL A 33 2.88 5.93 14.65
N VAL A 34 3.14 4.62 14.63
CA VAL A 34 4.44 4.05 15.04
C VAL A 34 5.07 3.35 13.86
N ILE A 35 6.29 3.77 13.50
CA ILE A 35 7.04 3.25 12.35
C ILE A 35 8.26 2.52 12.87
N ARG A 36 8.50 1.31 12.36
CA ARG A 36 9.67 0.49 12.68
C ARG A 36 10.70 0.63 11.57
N TYR A 37 11.83 1.26 11.89
CA TYR A 37 12.96 1.43 10.99
C TYR A 37 14.02 0.36 11.26
N TYR A 38 14.32 -0.46 10.26
CA TYR A 38 15.31 -1.51 10.38
C TYR A 38 16.72 -0.97 10.33
N LYS A 39 17.59 -1.49 11.21
CA LYS A 39 19.00 -1.11 11.23
C LYS A 39 19.75 -1.82 10.11
N ALA A 40 20.56 -1.08 9.35
CA ALA A 40 21.30 -1.65 8.22
C ALA A 40 22.27 -2.76 8.61
N ASP A 41 22.93 -2.58 9.75
CA ASP A 41 24.01 -3.45 10.20
C ASP A 41 23.53 -4.58 11.14
N SER A 42 22.22 -4.73 11.34
CA SER A 42 21.66 -5.69 12.30
C SER A 42 20.31 -6.24 11.84
N PRO A 43 20.31 -7.28 10.98
CA PRO A 43 19.09 -7.89 10.48
C PRO A 43 18.15 -8.33 11.61
N GLY A 44 16.90 -7.87 11.55
CA GLY A 44 15.88 -8.16 12.56
C GLY A 44 15.83 -7.21 13.74
N GLU A 45 16.79 -6.28 13.88
CA GLU A 45 16.70 -5.17 14.82
C GLU A 45 16.04 -3.94 14.18
N PHE A 46 15.21 -3.24 14.96
CA PHE A 46 14.56 -2.01 14.51
C PHE A 46 14.48 -0.96 15.63
N VAL A 47 14.41 0.29 15.23
CA VAL A 47 14.07 1.43 16.10
C VAL A 47 12.64 1.86 15.79
N SER A 48 11.87 2.21 16.83
CA SER A 48 10.48 2.65 16.66
C SER A 48 10.38 4.16 16.82
N TYR A 49 9.83 4.83 15.82
CA TYR A 49 9.51 6.26 15.86
C TYR A 49 8.00 6.44 15.99
N ARG A 50 7.62 7.41 16.82
CA ARG A 50 6.22 7.77 17.05
C ARG A 50 5.98 9.16 16.49
N ASP A 51 5.29 9.24 15.36
CA ASP A 51 4.91 10.50 14.74
C ASP A 51 3.46 10.86 15.12
N PRO A 52 3.15 12.13 15.43
CA PRO A 52 1.78 12.58 15.63
C PRO A 52 0.98 12.51 14.33
N LEU A 53 -0.32 12.23 14.45
CA LEU A 53 -1.26 12.31 13.33
C LEU A 53 -1.91 13.70 13.21
N LEU A 54 -1.91 14.47 14.31
CA LEU A 54 -2.55 15.77 14.41
C LEU A 54 -1.58 16.81 14.98
N ALA A 55 -1.68 18.05 14.51
CA ALA A 55 -1.08 19.22 15.14
C ALA A 55 -2.18 20.26 15.39
N ASN A 56 -2.47 20.55 16.66
CA ASN A 56 -3.57 21.46 17.06
C ASN A 56 -4.92 21.05 16.43
N ASP A 57 -5.26 19.75 16.49
CA ASP A 57 -6.44 19.14 15.88
C ASP A 57 -6.50 19.13 14.34
N GLU A 58 -5.50 19.70 13.66
CA GLU A 58 -5.38 19.63 12.21
C GLU A 58 -4.64 18.36 11.77
N PRO A 59 -5.17 17.61 10.77
CA PRO A 59 -4.48 16.48 10.15
C PRO A 59 -3.09 16.81 9.64
N LEU A 60 -2.11 15.95 9.96
CA LEU A 60 -0.76 16.01 9.40
C LEU A 60 -0.60 15.17 8.12
N TRP A 61 -1.68 14.52 7.67
CA TRP A 61 -1.73 13.79 6.42
C TRP A 61 -2.44 14.59 5.33
N PHE A 62 -2.11 14.27 4.09
CA PHE A 62 -2.71 14.83 2.88
C PHE A 62 -3.67 13.80 2.27
N GLU A 63 -4.87 14.25 1.90
CA GLU A 63 -5.87 13.46 1.18
C GLU A 63 -5.78 13.75 -0.34
N GLN A 64 -6.22 12.80 -1.17
CA GLN A 64 -6.22 12.97 -2.63
C GLN A 64 -7.07 14.21 -3.02
N PRO A 65 -6.58 15.15 -3.86
CA PRO A 65 -7.23 16.46 -4.04
C PRO A 65 -8.64 16.40 -4.63
N GLU A 66 -8.90 15.56 -5.62
CA GLU A 66 -10.17 15.45 -6.35
C GLU A 66 -11.20 14.56 -5.64
N LEU A 67 -10.74 13.44 -5.09
CA LEU A 67 -11.54 12.41 -4.41
C LEU A 67 -11.76 12.76 -2.94
N GLY A 68 -10.83 13.50 -2.32
CA GLY A 68 -10.84 13.87 -0.91
C GLY A 68 -11.12 12.67 0.00
N LYS A 69 -12.13 12.81 0.85
CA LYS A 69 -12.52 11.79 1.82
C LYS A 69 -13.02 10.49 1.21
N THR A 70 -13.36 10.44 -0.08
CA THR A 70 -13.78 9.20 -0.75
C THR A 70 -12.60 8.28 -1.06
N ALA A 71 -11.41 8.84 -1.27
CA ALA A 71 -10.17 8.10 -1.37
C ALA A 71 -9.77 7.56 0.00
N ASP A 72 -9.73 6.23 0.12
CA ASP A 72 -9.28 5.57 1.35
C ASP A 72 -7.76 5.46 1.39
N PHE A 73 -7.05 6.55 1.10
CA PHE A 73 -5.61 6.62 1.25
C PHE A 73 -5.15 8.03 1.50
N VAL A 74 -4.02 8.15 2.19
CA VAL A 74 -3.43 9.43 2.58
C VAL A 74 -1.92 9.35 2.45
N ALA A 75 -1.29 10.51 2.28
CA ALA A 75 0.15 10.68 2.42
C ALA A 75 0.45 11.35 3.77
N LEU A 76 1.14 10.68 4.67
CA LEU A 76 1.57 11.23 5.96
C LEU A 76 3.06 11.53 5.89
N LYS A 77 3.46 12.78 6.18
CA LYS A 77 4.88 13.11 6.32
C LYS A 77 5.43 12.47 7.59
N VAL A 78 6.53 11.72 7.47
CA VAL A 78 7.09 10.94 8.59
C VAL A 78 8.53 11.33 8.88
N THR A 79 8.94 11.13 10.12
CA THR A 79 10.32 11.37 10.55
C THR A 79 11.21 10.23 10.06
N ASN A 80 12.30 10.57 9.35
CA ASN A 80 13.31 9.60 8.92
C ASN A 80 14.36 9.37 10.02
N GLU A 81 14.83 8.14 10.18
CA GLU A 81 15.94 7.78 11.06
C GLU A 81 17.26 7.68 10.26
N PRO A 82 18.29 8.47 10.58
CA PRO A 82 19.60 8.34 9.96
C PRO A 82 20.17 6.92 10.10
N GLY A 83 20.50 6.29 8.98
CA GLY A 83 21.05 4.92 8.97
C GLY A 83 20.00 3.79 8.96
N ALA A 84 18.71 4.13 8.94
CA ALA A 84 17.65 3.16 8.68
C ALA A 84 17.71 2.65 7.23
N ILE A 85 17.46 1.35 7.04
CA ILE A 85 17.14 0.83 5.71
C ILE A 85 15.71 1.25 5.38
N ILE A 86 15.57 2.08 4.35
CA ILE A 86 14.28 2.42 3.76
C ILE A 86 14.28 1.97 2.31
N HIS A 87 13.35 1.08 1.97
CA HIS A 87 13.05 0.73 0.60
C HIS A 87 12.02 1.73 0.07
N LEU A 88 12.51 2.78 -0.60
CA LEU A 88 11.64 3.75 -1.25
C LEU A 88 10.89 3.07 -2.40
N ILE A 89 9.58 3.34 -2.47
CA ILE A 89 8.70 2.87 -3.52
C ILE A 89 8.35 4.08 -4.36
N ASP A 90 8.75 4.08 -5.63
CA ASP A 90 8.27 5.04 -6.60
C ASP A 90 6.91 4.53 -7.14
N PRO A 91 5.81 5.30 -6.97
CA PRO A 91 4.52 4.92 -7.52
C PRO A 91 4.43 5.09 -9.03
N ALA A 92 5.34 5.84 -9.66
CA ALA A 92 5.43 5.88 -11.11
C ALA A 92 5.83 4.49 -11.63
N PRO A 93 5.34 4.07 -12.81
CA PRO A 93 5.71 2.80 -13.42
C PRO A 93 7.14 2.86 -13.95
N VAL A 94 8.13 2.80 -13.05
CA VAL A 94 9.56 2.82 -13.37
C VAL A 94 10.06 1.38 -13.51
N GLY A 95 10.83 1.13 -14.58
CA GLY A 95 11.54 -0.13 -14.79
C GLY A 95 10.88 -1.04 -15.81
N VAL A 96 11.04 -2.35 -15.59
CA VAL A 96 10.63 -3.38 -16.54
C VAL A 96 9.11 -3.48 -16.61
N PRO A 97 8.49 -3.43 -17.81
CA PRO A 97 7.05 -3.56 -17.95
C PRO A 97 6.62 -4.99 -17.65
N ILE A 98 6.12 -5.23 -16.43
CA ILE A 98 5.43 -6.45 -16.03
C ILE A 98 3.99 -6.34 -16.51
N LYS A 99 3.60 -7.24 -17.43
CA LYS A 99 2.21 -7.36 -17.85
C LYS A 99 1.32 -7.70 -16.65
N LEU A 100 0.28 -6.89 -16.48
CA LEU A 100 -0.78 -7.12 -15.51
C LEU A 100 -2.03 -7.59 -16.25
N ALA A 101 -2.62 -8.68 -15.80
CA ALA A 101 -3.85 -9.23 -16.35
C ALA A 101 -4.58 -10.01 -15.24
N PRO A 102 -5.89 -10.26 -15.38
CA PRO A 102 -6.57 -11.20 -14.50
C PRO A 102 -5.82 -12.54 -14.41
N ALA A 103 -5.85 -13.16 -13.23
CA ALA A 103 -5.10 -14.37 -12.86
C ALA A 103 -3.57 -14.22 -12.72
N GLU A 104 -3.01 -13.04 -12.97
CA GLU A 104 -1.59 -12.79 -12.67
C GLU A 104 -1.36 -12.72 -11.15
N PRO A 105 -0.29 -13.34 -10.62
CA PRO A 105 -0.02 -13.34 -9.19
C PRO A 105 0.44 -11.97 -8.69
N VAL A 106 -0.07 -11.61 -7.51
CA VAL A 106 0.25 -10.40 -6.75
C VAL A 106 0.46 -10.73 -5.27
N SER A 107 1.27 -9.93 -4.58
CA SER A 107 1.56 -10.09 -3.16
C SER A 107 1.16 -8.84 -2.40
N VAL A 108 0.30 -9.02 -1.39
CA VAL A 108 0.00 -8.01 -0.36
C VAL A 108 1.02 -8.20 0.76
N ILE A 109 1.86 -7.19 1.01
CA ILE A 109 3.00 -7.30 1.93
C ILE A 109 2.69 -6.50 3.21
N GLY A 110 2.29 -7.18 4.28
CA GLY A 110 1.72 -6.50 5.45
C GLY A 110 1.79 -7.28 6.76
N PHE A 111 0.96 -6.88 7.72
CA PHE A 111 0.93 -7.44 9.07
C PHE A 111 -0.45 -8.02 9.43
N PRO A 112 -0.83 -9.18 8.86
CA PRO A 112 -2.14 -9.79 9.12
C PRO A 112 -2.33 -10.07 10.62
N PHE A 113 -3.41 -9.57 11.19
CA PHE A 113 -3.72 -9.58 12.63
C PHE A 113 -2.64 -8.93 13.50
N GLY A 114 -1.80 -8.06 12.94
CA GLY A 114 -0.62 -7.51 13.60
C GLY A 114 0.52 -8.52 13.78
N LEU A 115 0.41 -9.71 13.18
CA LEU A 115 1.47 -10.72 13.19
C LEU A 115 2.62 -10.28 12.30
N THR A 116 3.81 -10.68 12.71
CA THR A 116 5.05 -10.45 11.98
C THR A 116 5.69 -11.77 11.59
N GLY A 117 6.44 -11.76 10.49
CA GLY A 117 7.38 -12.81 10.15
C GLY A 117 8.66 -12.75 11.00
N PRO A 118 9.63 -13.65 10.72
CA PRO A 118 10.95 -13.59 11.32
C PRO A 118 11.58 -12.20 11.20
N GLY A 119 12.27 -11.73 12.25
CA GLY A 119 12.85 -10.38 12.28
C GLY A 119 11.80 -9.26 12.33
N SER A 120 10.58 -9.57 12.76
CA SER A 120 9.45 -8.62 12.77
C SER A 120 9.01 -8.11 11.39
N LEU A 121 9.50 -8.74 10.30
CA LEU A 121 9.25 -8.33 8.92
C LEU A 121 7.79 -8.59 8.50
N PRO A 122 7.29 -7.91 7.45
CA PRO A 122 5.95 -8.15 6.96
C PRO A 122 5.79 -9.57 6.38
N ILE A 123 4.57 -10.08 6.45
CA ILE A 123 4.14 -11.34 5.85
C ILE A 123 3.64 -11.06 4.44
N TRP A 124 4.05 -11.91 3.49
CA TRP A 124 3.63 -11.83 2.09
C TRP A 124 2.40 -12.72 1.90
N ALA A 125 1.24 -12.10 1.70
CA ALA A 125 0.01 -12.79 1.33
C ALA A 125 -0.15 -12.74 -0.20
N THR A 126 0.12 -13.87 -0.87
CA THR A 126 0.00 -13.99 -2.32
C THR A 126 -1.43 -14.35 -2.73
N GLY A 127 -1.92 -13.67 -3.76
CA GLY A 127 -3.18 -13.89 -4.42
C GLY A 127 -3.07 -13.58 -5.92
N PHE A 128 -4.20 -13.24 -6.54
CA PHE A 128 -4.28 -12.99 -7.97
C PHE A 128 -5.01 -11.68 -8.26
N LEU A 129 -4.64 -11.02 -9.35
CA LEU A 129 -5.49 -9.98 -9.93
C LEU A 129 -6.83 -10.58 -10.32
N ALA A 130 -7.92 -9.97 -9.84
CA ALA A 130 -9.29 -10.45 -10.04
C ALA A 130 -10.10 -9.59 -11.02
N SER A 131 -9.53 -8.48 -11.50
CA SER A 131 -10.14 -7.60 -12.50
C SER A 131 -9.12 -7.06 -13.50
N GLU A 132 -9.61 -6.45 -14.58
CA GLU A 132 -8.82 -5.80 -15.60
C GLU A 132 -8.09 -4.56 -15.03
N PRO A 133 -6.75 -4.53 -14.99
CA PRO A 133 -6.00 -3.48 -14.29
C PRO A 133 -6.13 -2.09 -14.95
N HIS A 134 -6.43 -2.06 -16.25
CA HIS A 134 -6.59 -0.84 -17.05
C HIS A 134 -7.95 -0.16 -16.86
N LEU A 135 -8.90 -0.81 -16.16
CA LEU A 135 -10.23 -0.26 -15.89
C LEU A 135 -10.35 0.11 -14.42
N ASP A 136 -11.10 1.18 -14.16
CA ASP A 136 -11.43 1.63 -12.81
C ASP A 136 -12.62 0.83 -12.27
N TYR A 137 -12.52 0.41 -11.02
CA TYR A 137 -13.62 -0.26 -10.32
C TYR A 137 -14.52 0.77 -9.65
N ASP A 138 -15.82 0.69 -9.91
CA ASP A 138 -16.85 1.59 -9.33
C ASP A 138 -16.58 3.09 -9.55
N GLY A 139 -15.99 3.43 -10.71
CA GLY A 139 -15.71 4.82 -11.09
C GLY A 139 -14.56 5.49 -10.32
N VAL A 140 -13.81 4.72 -9.53
CA VAL A 140 -12.62 5.20 -8.81
C VAL A 140 -11.38 4.39 -9.20
N PRO A 141 -10.15 4.94 -9.07
CA PRO A 141 -8.90 4.28 -9.45
C PRO A 141 -8.54 3.11 -8.52
N GLN A 142 -9.35 2.06 -8.56
CA GLN A 142 -9.22 0.82 -7.82
C GLN A 142 -9.21 -0.38 -8.76
N ILE A 143 -8.57 -1.45 -8.31
CA ILE A 143 -8.62 -2.78 -8.93
C ILE A 143 -8.99 -3.83 -7.90
N LEU A 144 -9.48 -4.97 -8.36
CA LEU A 144 -9.83 -6.10 -7.52
C LEU A 144 -8.71 -7.14 -7.49
N ILE A 145 -8.51 -7.72 -6.31
CA ILE A 145 -7.64 -8.88 -6.11
C ILE A 145 -8.40 -10.00 -5.40
N ASP A 146 -8.11 -11.25 -5.74
CA ASP A 146 -8.49 -12.42 -4.96
C ASP A 146 -7.29 -12.80 -4.10
N CYS A 147 -7.37 -12.46 -2.82
CA CYS A 147 -6.28 -12.72 -1.88
C CYS A 147 -6.84 -12.96 -0.49
N ARG A 148 -6.32 -13.98 0.20
CA ARG A 148 -6.68 -14.30 1.59
C ARG A 148 -6.10 -13.27 2.57
N THR A 149 -6.64 -12.06 2.52
CA THR A 149 -6.21 -10.97 3.38
C THR A 149 -6.87 -11.04 4.75
N ARG A 150 -6.29 -10.37 5.75
CA ARG A 150 -6.83 -10.32 7.13
C ARG A 150 -6.80 -8.89 7.67
N PRO A 151 -7.60 -8.57 8.71
CA PRO A 151 -7.47 -7.30 9.44
C PRO A 151 -6.01 -7.01 9.78
N GLY A 152 -5.58 -5.74 9.72
CA GLY A 152 -4.17 -5.35 9.91
C GLY A 152 -3.34 -5.30 8.62
N GLN A 153 -3.90 -5.69 7.46
CA GLN A 153 -3.24 -5.51 6.16
C GLN A 153 -3.72 -4.27 5.39
N SER A 154 -4.72 -3.54 5.87
CA SER A 154 -5.10 -2.25 5.29
C SER A 154 -3.92 -1.28 5.31
N GLY A 155 -3.55 -0.75 4.15
CA GLY A 155 -2.41 0.15 3.93
C GLY A 155 -1.16 -0.59 3.46
N SER A 156 -1.24 -1.91 3.29
CA SER A 156 -0.11 -2.71 2.80
C SER A 156 0.13 -2.45 1.31
N PRO A 157 1.39 -2.32 0.87
CA PRO A 157 1.69 -2.25 -0.54
C PRO A 157 1.39 -3.58 -1.24
N VAL A 158 0.98 -3.49 -2.50
CA VAL A 158 0.70 -4.63 -3.37
C VAL A 158 1.68 -4.60 -4.53
N PHE A 159 2.35 -5.73 -4.75
CA PHE A 159 3.35 -5.88 -5.80
C PHE A 159 3.00 -7.03 -6.73
N ALA A 160 3.23 -6.84 -8.03
CA ALA A 160 3.48 -7.95 -8.94
C ALA A 160 4.99 -8.23 -8.92
N TYR A 161 5.37 -9.46 -8.59
CA TYR A 161 6.77 -9.89 -8.54
C TYR A 161 6.96 -11.09 -9.48
N ARG A 162 8.02 -11.08 -10.28
CA ARG A 162 8.39 -12.17 -11.18
C ARG A 162 9.86 -12.52 -10.95
N ALA A 163 10.11 -13.74 -10.49
CA ALA A 163 11.45 -14.31 -10.48
C ALA A 163 11.90 -14.57 -11.92
N THR A 164 13.22 -14.53 -12.15
CA THR A 164 13.92 -14.73 -13.43
C THR A 164 13.16 -15.63 -14.40
N GLY A 165 12.88 -15.10 -15.60
CA GLY A 165 12.08 -15.81 -16.59
C GLY A 165 11.65 -14.89 -17.74
N SER A 166 10.66 -15.35 -18.48
CA SER A 166 10.10 -14.63 -19.61
C SER A 166 8.64 -14.28 -19.35
N THR A 167 8.27 -13.01 -19.45
CA THR A 167 6.86 -12.58 -19.42
C THR A 167 6.47 -11.92 -20.75
N HIS A 168 5.18 -11.84 -21.04
CA HIS A 168 4.70 -11.11 -22.21
C HIS A 168 4.88 -9.61 -22.00
N VAL A 169 5.34 -8.88 -23.02
CA VAL A 169 5.43 -7.43 -23.00
C VAL A 169 4.02 -6.82 -22.88
N GLU A 170 3.83 -5.84 -21.99
CA GLU A 170 2.60 -5.05 -21.91
C GLU A 170 2.40 -4.27 -23.23
N GLY A 171 1.24 -4.44 -23.89
CA GLY A 171 0.89 -3.67 -25.08
C GLY A 171 1.51 -4.12 -26.42
N GLY A 172 2.18 -5.28 -26.50
CA GLY A 172 2.80 -5.75 -27.74
C GLY A 172 2.87 -7.28 -27.93
N PHE A 173 3.20 -7.72 -29.14
CA PHE A 173 3.52 -9.12 -29.45
C PHE A 173 5.01 -9.36 -29.26
N GLY A 174 5.43 -9.54 -28.01
CA GLY A 174 6.83 -9.81 -27.66
C GLY A 174 6.96 -10.56 -26.35
N LEU A 175 8.03 -11.36 -26.24
CA LEU A 175 8.45 -11.99 -25.01
C LEU A 175 9.56 -11.15 -24.40
N ASN A 176 9.33 -10.66 -23.19
CA ASN A 176 10.32 -9.92 -22.44
C ASN A 176 11.08 -10.90 -21.55
N THR A 177 12.39 -11.01 -21.75
CA THR A 177 13.24 -11.92 -20.99
C THR A 177 14.06 -11.08 -20.02
N TYR A 178 13.96 -11.35 -18.72
CA TYR A 178 14.66 -10.59 -17.71
C TYR A 178 15.73 -11.45 -17.06
N SER A 179 16.95 -10.93 -17.03
CA SER A 179 18.01 -11.47 -16.18
C SER A 179 17.86 -10.86 -14.78
N GLY A 180 17.20 -11.57 -13.87
CA GLY A 180 16.99 -11.14 -12.49
C GLY A 180 15.51 -11.00 -12.12
N GLU A 181 15.29 -10.65 -10.85
CA GLU A 181 13.97 -10.49 -10.27
C GLU A 181 13.41 -9.10 -10.63
N VAL A 182 12.17 -9.05 -11.10
CA VAL A 182 11.49 -7.79 -11.41
C VAL A 182 10.24 -7.65 -10.56
N SER A 183 9.97 -6.43 -10.10
CA SER A 183 8.77 -6.11 -9.33
C SER A 183 8.12 -4.83 -9.87
N ARG A 184 6.79 -4.76 -9.77
CA ARG A 184 5.99 -3.60 -10.11
C ARG A 184 5.05 -3.30 -8.96
N PHE A 185 5.14 -2.09 -8.43
CA PHE A 185 4.18 -1.59 -7.45
C PHE A 185 2.83 -1.38 -8.13
N ILE A 186 1.79 -1.98 -7.57
CA ILE A 186 0.43 -1.96 -8.12
C ILE A 186 -0.40 -0.89 -7.42
N GLY A 187 -0.15 -0.68 -6.13
CA GLY A 187 -0.97 0.17 -5.30
C GLY A 187 -1.00 -0.24 -3.84
N ILE A 188 -1.92 0.31 -3.07
CA ILE A 188 -2.13 -0.06 -1.67
C ILE A 188 -3.44 -0.81 -1.46
N TYR A 189 -3.39 -1.87 -0.68
CA TYR A 189 -4.57 -2.65 -0.30
C TYR A 189 -5.43 -1.86 0.69
N SER A 190 -6.74 -1.75 0.44
CA SER A 190 -7.69 -1.00 1.30
C SER A 190 -8.52 -1.93 2.20
N GLY A 191 -9.11 -2.98 1.63
CA GLY A 191 -10.01 -3.85 2.37
C GLY A 191 -10.73 -4.82 1.46
N ARG A 192 -11.66 -5.58 2.04
CA ARG A 192 -12.53 -6.47 1.26
C ARG A 192 -13.79 -5.74 0.84
N ILE A 193 -14.29 -6.04 -0.36
CA ILE A 193 -15.58 -5.48 -0.82
C ILE A 193 -16.74 -5.94 0.06
N ARG A 194 -16.63 -7.15 0.62
CA ARG A 194 -17.58 -7.78 1.56
C ARG A 194 -16.81 -8.72 2.50
N SER A 195 -17.38 -9.06 3.64
CA SER A 195 -16.72 -9.91 4.63
C SER A 195 -16.54 -11.36 4.17
N GLU A 196 -17.47 -11.87 3.36
CA GLU A 196 -17.52 -13.28 2.96
C GLU A 196 -16.53 -13.67 1.84
N PRO A 197 -16.49 -12.98 0.68
CA PRO A 197 -15.51 -13.29 -0.35
C PRO A 197 -14.10 -12.81 0.03
N ASP A 198 -13.07 -13.51 -0.44
CA ASP A 198 -11.66 -13.10 -0.35
C ASP A 198 -11.30 -12.03 -1.42
N ILE A 199 -12.29 -11.31 -1.93
CA ILE A 199 -12.12 -10.24 -2.92
C ILE A 199 -11.85 -8.92 -2.21
N GLY A 200 -10.69 -8.34 -2.50
CA GLY A 200 -10.27 -7.05 -1.94
C GLY A 200 -9.99 -5.99 -3.00
N THR A 201 -9.96 -4.74 -2.53
CA THR A 201 -9.67 -3.57 -3.36
C THR A 201 -8.26 -3.06 -3.13
N VAL A 202 -7.65 -2.59 -4.21
CA VAL A 202 -6.33 -1.95 -4.22
C VAL A 202 -6.47 -0.60 -4.91
N TRP A 203 -6.10 0.48 -4.22
CA TRP A 203 -5.97 1.81 -4.84
C TRP A 203 -4.75 1.83 -5.74
N LYS A 204 -4.94 2.18 -7.02
CA LYS A 204 -3.90 2.12 -8.05
C LYS A 204 -2.72 3.03 -7.72
N ALA A 205 -1.52 2.59 -8.08
CA ALA A 205 -0.29 3.38 -7.97
C ALA A 205 -0.40 4.75 -8.65
N SER A 206 -1.15 4.87 -9.75
CA SER A 206 -1.39 6.15 -10.44
C SER A 206 -2.07 7.19 -9.54
N ALA A 207 -3.09 6.81 -8.77
CA ALA A 207 -3.78 7.72 -7.86
C ALA A 207 -2.89 8.16 -6.68
N ILE A 208 -1.94 7.30 -6.28
CA ILE A 208 -0.94 7.62 -5.27
C ILE A 208 0.09 8.59 -5.84
N ALA A 209 0.53 8.39 -7.08
CA ALA A 209 1.44 9.31 -7.77
C ALA A 209 0.81 10.71 -7.90
N GLU A 210 -0.46 10.80 -8.33
CA GLU A 210 -1.21 12.06 -8.40
C GLU A 210 -1.26 12.79 -7.04
N LEU A 211 -1.54 12.06 -5.95
CA LEU A 211 -1.50 12.65 -4.61
C LEU A 211 -0.10 13.19 -4.29
N LEU A 212 0.96 12.41 -4.52
CA LEU A 212 2.34 12.84 -4.22
C LEU A 212 2.76 14.05 -5.06
N GLU A 213 2.37 14.12 -6.33
CA GLU A 213 2.63 15.26 -7.22
C GLU A 213 1.89 16.54 -6.78
N SER A 214 0.77 16.40 -6.08
CA SER A 214 0.00 17.53 -5.55
C SER A 214 0.55 18.13 -4.25
N LEU A 215 1.54 17.47 -3.63
CA LEU A 215 2.06 17.88 -2.32
C LEU A 215 2.94 19.14 -2.45
N PRO A 216 2.92 20.03 -1.44
CA PRO A 216 3.84 21.16 -1.40
C PRO A 216 5.29 20.68 -1.23
N GLU A 217 6.24 21.40 -1.86
CA GLU A 217 7.69 21.17 -1.74
C GLU A 217 8.21 21.23 -0.29
#